data_AF-A0A1V1WBF7-F1
#
_entry.id   AF-A0A1V1WBF7-F1
#
_cell.length_a   1.000
_cell.length_b   1.000
_cell.length_c   1.000
_cell.angle_alpha   90.00
_cell.angle_beta   90.00
_cell.angle_gamma   90.00
#
_symmetry.space_group_name_H-M   'P 1'
#
loop_
_entity.id
_entity.type
_entity.pdbx_description
1 polymer ?
#
loop_
_entity_poly.entity_id
_entity_poly.type
_entity_poly.pdbx_seq_one_letter_code
_entity_poly.pdbx_strand_id
1 'polypeptide(L)'
;SVTKMVIYVLIILMTTAGLCRGAAIVDGELICSCDDVLCQQIGNCPLGEVKGICGCCNECAHDVGEPCGSLYNYGGICGVGLKCEPNEFKQLPG
;
A
#
# COMPACT_ATOMS: atom_id res chain seq x y z
N SER A 1 -16.29 -43.48 32.71
CA SER A 1 -16.41 -42.56 33.84
C SER A 1 -16.81 -41.20 33.31
N VAL A 2 -18.06 -40.80 33.55
CA VAL A 2 -18.67 -39.54 33.06
C VAL A 2 -17.83 -38.33 33.47
N THR A 3 -17.22 -38.39 34.64
CA THR A 3 -16.30 -37.37 35.17
C THR A 3 -15.10 -37.12 34.26
N LYS A 4 -14.53 -38.15 33.62
CA LYS A 4 -13.42 -37.97 32.66
C LYS A 4 -13.87 -37.24 31.39
N MET A 5 -15.06 -37.56 30.88
CA MET A 5 -15.64 -36.89 29.71
C MET A 5 -15.88 -35.41 29.96
N VAL A 6 -16.41 -35.05 31.14
CA VAL A 6 -16.61 -33.65 31.53
C VAL A 6 -15.28 -32.89 31.61
N ILE A 7 -14.24 -33.52 32.18
CA ILE A 7 -12.90 -32.90 32.28
C ILE A 7 -12.30 -32.64 30.88
N TYR A 8 -12.42 -33.58 29.94
CA TYR A 8 -11.92 -33.37 28.57
C TYR A 8 -12.63 -32.24 27.84
N VAL A 9 -13.95 -32.12 27.99
CA VAL A 9 -14.73 -31.04 27.39
C VAL A 9 -14.31 -29.68 27.95
N LEU A 10 -14.08 -29.58 29.27
CA LEU A 10 -13.63 -28.34 29.90
C LEU A 10 -12.22 -27.93 29.44
N ILE A 11 -11.31 -28.89 29.24
CA ILE A 11 -9.96 -28.61 28.72
C ILE A 11 -10.02 -28.08 27.29
N ILE A 12 -10.85 -28.70 26.43
CA ILE A 12 -11.01 -28.29 25.02
C ILE A 12 -11.61 -26.87 24.93
N LEU A 13 -12.59 -26.54 25.77
CA LEU A 13 -13.18 -25.19 25.81
C LEU A 13 -12.17 -24.12 26.23
N MET A 14 -11.24 -24.46 27.14
CA MET A 14 -10.19 -23.54 27.58
C MET A 14 -9.09 -23.33 26.53
N THR A 15 -8.78 -24.33 25.69
CA THR A 15 -7.75 -24.18 24.64
C THR A 15 -8.25 -23.39 23.43
N THR A 16 -9.55 -23.42 23.13
CA THR A 16 -10.13 -22.66 22.00
C THR A 16 -10.22 -21.14 22.24
N ALA A 17 -10.16 -20.68 23.50
CA ALA A 17 -10.17 -19.25 23.84
C ALA A 17 -8.81 -18.56 23.63
N GLY A 18 -7.72 -19.32 23.42
CA GLY A 18 -6.36 -18.79 23.32
C GLY A 18 -5.89 -18.42 21.89
N LEU A 19 -6.68 -18.70 20.85
CA LEU A 19 -6.28 -18.55 19.45
C LEU A 19 -7.03 -17.42 18.72
N CYS A 20 -7.13 -16.25 19.35
CA CYS A 20 -7.42 -15.00 18.64
C CYS A 20 -6.35 -13.96 18.97
N ARG A 21 -5.07 -14.30 18.78
CA ARG A 21 -4.04 -13.28 18.53
C ARG A 21 -4.18 -12.86 17.07
N GLY A 22 -5.13 -11.97 16.80
CA GLY A 22 -5.19 -11.30 15.51
C GLY A 22 -3.82 -10.67 15.23
N ALA A 23 -3.26 -10.91 14.05
CA ALA A 23 -2.11 -10.15 13.61
C ALA A 23 -2.53 -8.68 13.55
N ALA A 24 -1.92 -7.83 14.38
CA ALA A 24 -2.04 -6.39 14.19
C ALA A 24 -1.22 -6.04 12.94
N ILE A 25 -1.92 -5.74 11.85
CA ILE A 25 -1.35 -4.92 10.78
C ILE A 25 -1.20 -3.53 11.40
N VAL A 26 0.02 -3.16 11.78
CA VAL A 26 0.38 -1.77 12.04
C VAL A 26 0.44 -1.10 10.67
N ASP A 27 -0.53 -0.25 10.37
CA ASP A 27 -0.55 0.55 9.16
C ASP A 27 0.76 1.35 9.09
N GLY A 28 1.59 1.06 8.08
CA GLY A 28 2.80 1.82 7.82
C GLY A 28 2.42 3.16 7.21
N GLU A 29 2.34 4.21 8.03
CA GLU A 29 2.16 5.57 7.56
C GLU A 29 3.43 6.05 6.83
N LEU A 30 3.26 6.61 5.63
CA LEU A 30 4.36 7.21 4.89
C LEU A 30 4.71 8.57 5.49
N ILE A 31 5.90 8.69 6.08
CA ILE A 31 6.42 9.95 6.61
C ILE A 31 7.46 10.49 5.62
N CYS A 32 7.22 11.69 5.11
CA CYS A 32 8.10 12.37 4.16
C CYS A 32 8.79 13.57 4.82
N SER A 33 10.09 13.75 4.54
CA SER A 33 10.82 15.01 4.69
C SER A 33 11.63 15.27 3.42
N CYS A 34 11.72 16.54 3.01
CA CYS A 34 12.50 16.95 1.85
C CYS A 34 13.88 17.53 2.22
N ASP A 35 14.25 17.56 3.50
CA ASP A 35 15.43 18.31 3.98
C ASP A 35 16.75 17.80 3.39
N ASP A 36 16.88 16.48 3.20
CA ASP A 36 18.10 15.82 2.69
C ASP A 36 17.85 15.05 1.38
N VAL A 37 16.84 15.45 0.60
CA VAL A 37 16.47 14.75 -0.64
C VAL A 37 17.24 15.30 -1.83
N LEU A 38 18.06 14.44 -2.43
CA LEU A 38 18.72 14.70 -3.72
C LEU A 38 17.85 14.18 -4.86
N CYS A 39 17.23 15.10 -5.59
CA CYS A 39 16.40 14.77 -6.74
C CYS A 39 17.24 14.47 -7.98
N GLN A 40 16.84 13.43 -8.72
CA GLN A 40 17.40 13.15 -10.03
C GLN A 40 17.00 14.26 -11.02
N GLN A 41 17.93 14.66 -11.88
CA GLN A 41 17.61 15.56 -12.98
C GLN A 41 16.75 14.84 -14.01
N ILE A 42 15.57 15.40 -14.28
CA ILE A 42 14.66 14.89 -15.31
C ILE A 42 14.91 15.56 -16.65
N GLY A 43 14.62 14.83 -17.73
CA GLY A 43 14.72 15.33 -19.10
C GLY A 43 13.49 16.14 -19.50
N ASN A 44 13.27 16.27 -20.82
CA ASN A 44 12.03 16.83 -21.34
C ASN A 44 10.87 15.85 -21.08
N CYS A 45 9.84 16.30 -20.35
CA CYS A 45 8.64 15.52 -20.06
C CYS A 45 7.51 15.92 -21.03
N PRO A 46 7.21 15.11 -22.07
CA PRO A 46 6.25 15.48 -23.12
C PRO A 46 4.83 15.71 -22.60
N LEU A 47 4.48 15.03 -21.49
CA LEU A 47 3.18 15.11 -20.82
C LEU A 47 3.18 16.00 -19.58
N GLY A 48 4.26 16.76 -19.37
CA GLY A 48 4.45 17.63 -18.23
C GLY A 48 5.11 16.93 -17.04
N GLU A 49 5.43 17.74 -16.04
CA GLU A 49 6.06 17.31 -14.80
C GLU A 49 5.01 17.12 -13.70
N VAL A 50 5.22 16.11 -12.87
CA VAL A 50 4.42 15.79 -11.70
C VAL A 50 5.32 15.72 -10.47
N LYS A 51 4.72 15.78 -9.28
CA LYS A 51 5.44 15.57 -8.03
C LYS A 51 5.36 14.10 -7.63
N GLY A 52 6.51 13.50 -7.33
CA GLY A 52 6.57 12.13 -6.82
C GLY A 52 5.91 11.95 -5.46
N ILE A 53 6.00 10.74 -4.92
CA ILE A 53 5.31 10.27 -3.70
C ILE A 53 5.39 11.22 -2.49
N CYS A 54 6.55 11.84 -2.26
CA CYS A 54 6.79 12.74 -1.13
C CYS A 54 6.66 14.23 -1.49
N GLY A 55 6.29 14.58 -2.72
CA GLY A 55 6.20 15.99 -3.13
C GLY A 55 7.53 16.70 -3.37
N CYS A 56 8.67 16.07 -3.02
CA CYS A 56 9.99 16.72 -3.09
C CYS A 56 10.47 16.85 -4.54
N CYS A 57 10.55 15.73 -5.26
CA CYS A 57 11.13 15.66 -6.60
C CYS A 57 10.08 15.76 -7.70
N ASN A 58 10.50 16.33 -8.82
CA ASN A 58 9.72 16.29 -10.06
C ASN A 58 9.99 14.97 -10.78
N GLU A 59 8.95 14.41 -11.39
CA GLU A 59 8.97 13.22 -12.23
C GLU A 59 8.23 13.52 -13.53
N CYS A 60 8.48 12.76 -14.59
CA CYS A 60 7.69 12.91 -15.81
C CYS A 60 6.34 12.21 -15.64
N ALA A 61 5.27 12.85 -16.09
CA ALA A 61 3.95 12.25 -16.10
C ALA A 61 3.89 11.09 -17.10
N HIS A 62 3.16 10.03 -16.74
CA HIS A 62 3.04 8.81 -17.54
C HIS A 62 1.96 8.92 -18.64
N ASP A 63 2.23 8.26 -19.76
CA ASP A 63 1.37 8.17 -20.95
C ASP A 63 0.45 6.94 -20.91
N VAL A 64 -0.40 6.81 -21.92
CA VAL A 64 -1.29 5.68 -22.14
C VAL A 64 -0.50 4.38 -22.28
N GLY A 65 -0.88 3.37 -21.49
CA GLY A 65 -0.27 2.04 -21.50
C GLY A 65 0.92 1.89 -20.54
N GLU A 66 1.38 2.98 -19.93
CA GLU A 66 2.36 2.91 -18.83
C GLU A 66 1.67 2.52 -17.51
N PRO A 67 2.40 1.87 -16.59
CA PRO A 67 1.88 1.62 -15.25
C PRO A 67 1.51 2.95 -14.56
N CYS A 68 0.52 2.93 -13.67
CA CYS A 68 0.09 4.09 -12.90
C CYS A 68 -0.58 3.67 -11.58
N GLY A 69 -0.75 4.61 -10.65
CA GLY A 69 -1.48 4.39 -9.40
C GLY A 69 -0.70 3.56 -8.40
N SER A 70 -1.35 2.60 -7.73
CA SER A 70 -0.83 1.90 -6.54
C SER A 70 -0.82 2.79 -5.28
N LEU A 71 -0.39 2.22 -4.16
CA LEU A 71 -0.28 2.94 -2.90
C LEU A 71 0.65 4.15 -3.07
N TYR A 72 0.15 5.34 -2.74
CA TYR A 72 0.85 6.63 -2.88
C TYR A 72 1.38 6.91 -4.30
N ASN A 73 0.76 6.36 -5.35
CA ASN A 73 1.17 6.51 -6.75
C ASN A 73 2.56 5.92 -7.10
N TYR A 74 3.01 4.87 -6.40
CA TYR A 74 4.29 4.21 -6.70
C TYR A 74 4.38 3.63 -8.13
N GLY A 75 3.24 3.34 -8.76
CA GLY A 75 3.16 2.92 -10.14
C GLY A 75 3.33 4.03 -11.16
N GLY A 76 3.32 5.30 -10.74
CA GLY A 76 3.40 6.48 -11.59
C GLY A 76 2.13 7.33 -11.57
N ILE A 77 2.26 8.59 -12.01
CA ILE A 77 1.18 9.58 -12.08
C ILE A 77 0.94 9.93 -13.54
N CYS A 78 -0.31 9.82 -14.00
CA CYS A 78 -0.67 10.08 -15.39
C CYS A 78 -0.57 11.58 -15.76
N GLY A 79 -0.30 11.85 -17.04
CA GLY A 79 -0.31 13.19 -17.62
C GLY A 79 -1.67 13.90 -17.55
N VAL A 80 -1.65 15.22 -17.83
CA VAL A 80 -2.86 16.05 -17.83
C VAL A 80 -3.92 15.50 -18.78
N GLY A 81 -5.13 15.28 -18.27
CA GLY A 81 -6.26 14.76 -19.05
C GLY A 81 -6.31 13.23 -19.14
N LEU A 82 -5.31 12.53 -18.60
CA LEU A 82 -5.31 11.08 -18.45
C LEU A 82 -5.78 10.69 -17.05
N LYS A 83 -6.31 9.47 -16.92
CA LYS A 83 -6.73 8.89 -15.65
C LYS A 83 -6.21 7.48 -15.54
N CYS A 84 -5.69 7.12 -14.37
CA CYS A 84 -5.28 5.76 -14.11
C CYS A 84 -6.51 4.84 -14.03
N GLU A 85 -6.51 3.78 -14.83
CA GLU A 85 -7.56 2.76 -14.81
C GLU A 85 -7.13 1.54 -13.98
N PRO A 86 -8.06 0.95 -13.19
CA PRO A 86 -7.79 -0.31 -12.50
C PRO A 86 -7.34 -1.39 -13.47
N ASN A 87 -6.21 -2.03 -13.18
CA ASN A 87 -5.75 -3.22 -13.89
C ASN A 87 -6.12 -4.49 -13.10
N GLU A 88 -5.62 -5.66 -13.53
CA GLU A 88 -5.92 -6.94 -12.88
C GLU A 88 -5.45 -7.02 -11.42
N PHE A 89 -4.59 -6.10 -10.98
CA PHE A 89 -4.22 -5.93 -9.58
C PHE A 89 -5.18 -4.94 -8.91
N LYS A 90 -5.60 -5.25 -7.67
CA LYS A 90 -6.28 -4.25 -6.83
C LYS A 90 -5.31 -3.08 -6.60
N GLN A 91 -5.41 -2.07 -7.45
CA GLN A 91 -4.77 -0.78 -7.21
C GLN A 91 -5.42 -0.22 -5.94
N LEU A 92 -4.61 -0.13 -4.88
CA LEU A 92 -5.01 0.64 -3.71
C LEU A 92 -5.24 2.09 -4.16
N PRO A 93 -6.21 2.80 -3.58
CA PRO A 93 -6.38 4.22 -3.86
C PRO A 93 -5.04 4.92 -3.57
N GLY A 94 -4.57 5.67 -4.57
CA GLY A 94 -3.38 6.52 -4.47
C GLY A 94 -3.65 7.79 -3.71
#